data_AF-A0A943JW93-F1
#
_entry.id   AF-A0A943JW93-F1
#
_cell.length_a   1.000
_cell.length_b   1.000
_cell.length_c   1.000
_cell.angle_alpha   90.00
_cell.angle_beta   90.00
_cell.angle_gamma   90.00
#
_symmetry.space_group_name_H-M   'P 1'
#
loop_
_entity.id
_entity.type
_entity.pdbx_description
1 polymer ?
#
loop_
_entity_poly.entity_id
_entity_poly.type
_entity_poly.pdbx_seq_one_letter_code
_entity_poly.pdbx_strand_id
1 'polypeptide(L)'
;MNNVALAQRIKDKCKDNNITINQLTEECGLSKGFIYELEKRDKSLSSDRIYRIANYLNCSSDYLLGIELKNNEQEKKLLNLFNQLDEDYKKQAISQVFQLVVKMANEQDEELNSKKAYIAALGGCVMQIDEDLAKYIEENIVVDEYKPNNKF
;
A
#
# COMPACT_ATOMS: atom_id res chain seq x y z
N MET A 1 16.39 -14.65 -6.54
CA MET A 1 15.90 -14.30 -5.19
C MET A 1 17.12 -14.31 -4.26
N ASN A 2 17.38 -13.23 -3.53
CA ASN A 2 18.44 -13.25 -2.51
C ASN A 2 17.82 -13.67 -1.17
N ASN A 3 17.95 -14.96 -0.84
CA ASN A 3 17.34 -15.54 0.35
C ASN A 3 17.91 -14.96 1.66
N VAL A 4 19.18 -14.56 1.67
CA VAL A 4 19.80 -13.88 2.83
C VAL A 4 19.16 -12.51 3.05
N ALA A 5 18.95 -11.73 1.98
CA ALA A 5 18.29 -10.43 2.08
C ALA A 5 16.82 -10.55 2.53
N LEU A 6 16.09 -11.55 2.02
CA LEU A 6 14.72 -11.85 2.46
C LEU A 6 14.68 -12.20 3.96
N ALA A 7 15.57 -13.07 4.42
CA ALA A 7 15.67 -13.43 5.84
C ALA A 7 15.94 -12.20 6.73
N GLN A 8 16.80 -11.29 6.27
CA GLN A 8 17.11 -10.06 6.98
C GLN A 8 15.88 -9.14 7.08
N ARG A 9 15.16 -8.90 5.98
CA ARG A 9 13.93 -8.08 5.99
C ARG A 9 12.86 -8.66 6.91
N ILE A 10 12.69 -9.98 6.92
CA ILE A 10 11.77 -10.65 7.83
C ILE A 10 12.18 -10.38 9.29
N LYS A 11 13.47 -10.51 9.63
CA LYS A 11 13.98 -10.23 10.98
C LYS A 11 13.75 -8.78 11.40
N ASP A 12 14.02 -7.83 10.50
CA ASP A 12 13.88 -6.41 10.80
C ASP A 12 12.41 -6.05 10.99
N LYS A 13 11.52 -6.54 10.12
CA LYS A 13 10.08 -6.29 10.26
C LYS A 13 9.47 -6.95 11.51
N CYS A 14 9.98 -8.11 11.93
CA CYS A 14 9.61 -8.72 13.22
C CYS A 14 9.99 -7.81 14.38
N LYS A 15 11.19 -7.22 14.37
CA LYS A 15 11.63 -6.26 15.40
C LYS A 15 10.75 -5.01 15.42
N ASP A 16 10.48 -4.43 14.26
CA ASP A 16 9.64 -3.24 14.14
C ASP A 16 8.24 -3.46 14.73
N ASN A 17 7.70 -4.68 14.54
CA ASN A 17 6.37 -5.06 15.04
C ASN A 17 6.40 -5.64 16.47
N ASN A 18 7.55 -5.67 17.16
CA ASN A 18 7.73 -6.33 18.46
C ASN A 18 7.32 -7.81 18.50
N ILE A 19 7.54 -8.53 17.39
CA ILE A 19 7.23 -9.96 17.21
C ILE A 19 8.53 -10.77 17.25
N THR A 20 8.48 -11.95 17.88
CA THR A 20 9.60 -12.89 17.83
C THR A 20 9.55 -13.77 16.57
N ILE A 21 10.72 -14.20 16.09
CA ILE A 21 10.81 -15.15 14.97
C ILE A 21 10.06 -16.46 15.25
N ASN A 22 10.03 -16.89 16.51
CA ASN A 22 9.30 -18.10 16.90
C ASN A 22 7.79 -17.91 16.72
N GLN A 23 7.23 -16.78 17.15
CA GLN A 23 5.82 -16.46 16.92
C GLN A 23 5.50 -16.39 15.43
N LEU A 24 6.34 -15.72 14.63
CA LEU A 24 6.17 -15.68 13.18
C LEU A 24 6.11 -17.09 12.58
N THR A 25 7.07 -17.95 12.94
CA THR A 25 7.15 -19.29 12.33
C THR A 25 5.99 -20.17 12.77
N GLU A 26 5.51 -20.06 14.00
CA GLU A 26 4.33 -20.77 14.49
C GLU A 26 3.05 -20.35 13.77
N GLU A 27 2.77 -19.05 13.73
CA GLU A 27 1.56 -18.48 13.09
C GLU A 27 1.55 -18.69 11.57
N CYS A 28 2.73 -18.62 10.94
CA CYS A 28 2.86 -18.87 9.51
C CYS A 28 2.96 -20.37 9.16
N GLY A 29 2.92 -21.29 10.14
CA GLY A 29 3.05 -22.73 9.91
C GLY A 29 4.38 -23.13 9.26
N LEU A 30 5.47 -22.47 9.65
CA LEU A 30 6.83 -22.66 9.15
C LEU A 30 7.66 -23.49 10.15
N SER A 31 8.79 -24.05 9.67
CA SER A 31 9.71 -24.76 10.57
C SER A 31 10.40 -23.78 11.53
N LYS A 32 10.72 -24.22 12.75
CA LYS A 32 11.48 -23.41 13.73
C LYS A 32 12.85 -22.98 13.20
N GLY A 33 13.44 -23.77 12.30
CA GLY A 33 14.70 -23.46 11.61
C GLY A 33 14.54 -22.65 10.32
N PHE A 34 13.34 -22.18 9.99
CA PHE A 34 13.02 -21.59 8.70
C PHE A 34 13.97 -20.46 8.30
N ILE A 35 14.26 -19.53 9.21
CA ILE A 35 15.17 -18.40 8.94
C ILE A 35 16.60 -18.89 8.63
N TYR A 36 17.09 -19.87 9.37
CA TYR A 36 18.41 -20.46 9.12
C TYR A 36 18.44 -21.21 7.79
N GLU A 37 17.40 -21.99 7.48
CA GLU A 37 17.25 -22.69 6.19
C GLU A 37 17.23 -21.70 5.03
N LEU A 38 16.58 -20.56 5.21
CA LEU A 38 16.53 -19.49 4.23
C LEU A 38 17.93 -18.89 3.98
N GLU A 39 18.70 -18.63 5.04
CA GLU A 39 20.05 -18.06 4.93
C GLU A 39 21.10 -19.03 4.38
N LYS A 40 20.96 -20.33 4.62
CA LYS A 40 22.04 -21.32 4.39
C LYS A 40 21.75 -22.39 3.35
N ARG A 41 20.49 -22.68 3.03
CA ARG A 41 20.12 -23.81 2.15
C ARG A 41 19.58 -23.41 0.79
N ASP A 42 19.69 -22.13 0.42
CA ASP A 42 19.16 -21.56 -0.82
C ASP A 42 17.73 -22.05 -1.14
N LYS A 43 16.89 -22.09 -0.10
CA LYS A 43 15.56 -22.69 -0.18
C LYS A 43 14.63 -21.73 -0.91
N SER A 44 14.12 -22.14 -2.06
CA SER A 44 13.05 -21.40 -2.74
C SER A 44 11.76 -21.46 -1.93
N LEU A 45 11.13 -20.30 -1.69
CA LEU A 45 9.80 -20.22 -1.10
C LEU A 45 8.72 -20.26 -2.18
N SER A 46 7.63 -20.96 -1.88
CA SER A 46 6.39 -20.78 -2.62
C SER A 46 5.80 -19.38 -2.38
N SER A 47 5.08 -18.86 -3.38
CA SER A 47 4.33 -17.61 -3.28
C SER A 47 3.39 -17.58 -2.09
N ASP A 48 2.71 -18.69 -1.80
CA ASP A 48 1.83 -18.86 -0.63
C ASP A 48 2.54 -18.54 0.70
N ARG A 49 3.76 -19.06 0.90
CA ARG A 49 4.51 -18.81 2.14
C ARG A 49 4.93 -17.36 2.27
N ILE A 50 5.34 -16.74 1.17
CA ILE A 50 5.71 -15.33 1.15
C ILE A 50 4.49 -14.47 1.50
N TYR A 51 3.34 -14.78 0.90
CA TYR A 51 2.08 -14.09 1.17
C TYR A 51 1.66 -14.20 2.64
N ARG A 52 1.73 -15.40 3.25
CA ARG A 52 1.39 -15.60 4.66
C ARG A 52 2.29 -14.79 5.60
N ILE A 53 3.61 -14.77 5.34
CA ILE A 53 4.57 -13.98 6.11
C ILE A 53 4.28 -12.48 5.95
N ALA A 54 4.03 -12.02 4.72
CA ALA A 54 3.72 -10.63 4.42
C ALA A 54 2.47 -10.15 5.15
N ASN A 55 1.39 -10.95 5.06
CA ASN A 55 0.12 -10.65 5.70
C ASN A 55 0.26 -10.60 7.23
N TYR A 56 0.97 -11.58 7.82
CA TYR A 56 1.19 -11.61 9.27
C TYR A 56 2.04 -10.44 9.77
N LEU A 57 3.02 -10.00 8.98
CA LEU A 57 3.88 -8.86 9.29
C LEU A 57 3.29 -7.50 8.87
N ASN A 58 2.06 -7.50 8.35
CA ASN A 58 1.36 -6.34 7.82
C ASN A 58 2.24 -5.54 6.82
N CYS A 59 2.78 -6.22 5.82
CA CYS A 59 3.57 -5.64 4.74
C CYS A 59 3.25 -6.29 3.39
N SER A 60 3.75 -5.69 2.29
CA SER A 60 3.57 -6.28 0.97
C SER A 60 4.57 -7.40 0.69
N SER A 61 4.18 -8.37 -0.13
CA SER A 61 5.10 -9.38 -0.66
C SER A 61 6.27 -8.72 -1.40
N ASP A 62 6.04 -7.62 -2.11
CA ASP A 62 7.08 -6.87 -2.83
C ASP A 62 8.16 -6.33 -1.89
N TYR A 63 7.77 -5.81 -0.73
CA TYR A 63 8.69 -5.36 0.30
C TYR A 63 9.59 -6.51 0.78
N LEU A 64 9.00 -7.67 1.12
CA LEU A 64 9.77 -8.83 1.57
C LEU A 64 10.76 -9.29 0.50
N LEU A 65 10.31 -9.35 -0.75
CA LEU A 65 11.11 -9.75 -1.89
C LEU A 65 12.20 -8.74 -2.24
N GLY A 66 12.12 -7.51 -1.71
CA GLY A 66 13.02 -6.43 -2.09
C GLY A 66 12.78 -5.96 -3.50
N ILE A 67 11.56 -6.13 -4.00
CA ILE A 67 11.07 -5.43 -5.16
C ILE A 67 10.76 -4.02 -4.66
N GLU A 68 11.82 -3.25 -4.42
CA GLU A 68 11.67 -1.83 -4.21
C GLU A 68 11.22 -1.26 -5.56
N LEU A 69 9.98 -0.78 -5.60
CA LEU A 69 9.64 0.26 -6.56
C LEU A 69 10.73 1.31 -6.41
N LYS A 70 11.45 1.62 -7.50
CA LYS A 70 12.51 2.62 -7.48
C LYS A 70 11.84 3.96 -7.21
N ASN A 71 11.62 4.23 -5.93
CA ASN A 71 10.98 5.45 -5.54
C ASN A 71 11.97 6.57 -5.78
N ASN A 72 11.55 7.56 -6.56
CA ASN A 72 12.37 8.73 -6.80
C ASN A 72 12.53 9.52 -5.48
N GLU A 73 13.46 10.48 -5.45
CA GLU A 73 13.73 11.25 -4.23
C GLU A 73 12.51 12.05 -3.74
N GLN A 74 11.53 12.34 -4.61
CA GLN A 74 10.30 13.02 -4.22
C GLN A 74 9.34 12.05 -3.51
N GLU A 75 9.18 10.83 -4.01
CA GLU A 75 8.35 9.79 -3.41
C GLU A 75 8.86 9.39 -2.02
N LYS A 76 10.19 9.27 -1.85
CA LYS A 76 10.79 9.01 -0.53
C LYS A 76 10.53 10.15 0.47
N LYS A 77 10.65 11.40 0.02
CA LYS A 77 10.36 12.58 0.86
C LYS A 77 8.89 12.60 1.28
N LEU A 78 7.98 12.34 0.34
CA LEU A 78 6.55 12.26 0.63
C LEU A 78 6.24 11.18 1.66
N LEU A 79 6.79 9.98 1.48
CA LEU A 79 6.57 8.86 2.40
C LEU A 79 7.10 9.16 3.81
N ASN A 80 8.28 9.78 3.91
CA ASN A 80 8.86 10.17 5.19
C ASN A 80 8.01 11.21 5.93
N LEU A 81 7.48 12.21 5.22
CA LEU A 81 6.58 13.20 5.81
C LEU A 81 5.26 12.55 6.23
N PHE A 82 4.69 11.70 5.37
CA PHE A 82 3.42 11.02 5.63
C PHE A 82 3.47 10.11 6.86
N ASN A 83 4.58 9.39 7.07
CA ASN A 83 4.76 8.51 8.22
C ASN A 83 4.94 9.26 9.55
N GLN A 84 5.23 10.57 9.54
CA GLN A 84 5.33 11.41 10.74
C GLN A 84 3.97 11.96 11.19
N LEU A 85 2.93 11.85 10.37
CA LEU A 85 1.59 12.31 10.69
C LEU A 85 0.88 11.28 11.60
N ASP A 86 -0.03 11.76 12.44
CA ASP A 86 -1.00 10.88 13.09
C ASP A 86 -2.08 10.42 12.09
N GLU A 87 -2.92 9.48 12.51
CA GLU A 87 -3.91 8.85 11.62
C GLU A 87 -4.94 9.85 11.05
N ASP A 88 -5.33 10.87 11.82
CA ASP A 88 -6.28 11.88 11.35
C ASP A 88 -5.65 12.77 10.25
N TYR A 89 -4.41 13.21 10.46
CA TYR A 89 -3.69 13.99 9.45
C TYR A 89 -3.27 13.15 8.24
N LYS A 90 -3.04 11.85 8.39
CA LYS A 90 -2.82 10.95 7.25
C LYS A 90 -4.05 10.89 6.35
N LYS A 91 -5.25 10.74 6.92
CA LYS A 91 -6.51 10.78 6.16
C LYS A 91 -6.68 12.11 5.44
N GLN A 92 -6.37 13.22 6.12
CA GLN A 92 -6.42 14.55 5.52
C GLN A 92 -5.41 14.72 4.37
N ALA A 93 -4.17 14.24 4.54
CA ALA A 93 -3.14 14.31 3.50
C ALA A 93 -3.53 13.50 2.25
N ILE A 94 -4.10 12.30 2.43
CA ILE A 94 -4.64 11.51 1.31
C ILE A 94 -5.75 12.28 0.58
N SER A 95 -6.68 12.88 1.33
CA SER A 95 -7.76 13.69 0.75
C SER A 95 -7.22 14.87 -0.08
N GLN A 96 -6.21 15.59 0.42
CA GLN A 96 -5.57 16.69 -0.33
C GLN A 96 -4.89 16.21 -1.62
N VAL A 97 -4.15 15.09 -1.55
CA VAL A 97 -3.52 14.50 -2.74
C VAL A 97 -4.58 14.08 -3.76
N PHE A 98 -5.68 13.47 -3.32
CA PHE A 98 -6.79 13.12 -4.18
C PHE A 98 -7.42 14.35 -4.85
N GLN A 99 -7.65 15.44 -4.10
CA GLN A 99 -8.14 16.69 -4.67
C GLN A 99 -7.21 17.26 -5.75
N LEU A 100 -5.89 17.19 -5.57
CA LEU A 100 -4.93 17.61 -6.57
C LEU A 100 -5.06 16.78 -7.86
N VAL A 101 -5.21 15.46 -7.74
CA VAL A 101 -5.42 14.56 -8.90
C VAL A 101 -6.71 14.91 -9.65
N VAL A 102 -7.79 15.21 -8.93
CA VAL A 102 -9.06 15.65 -9.53
C VAL A 102 -8.90 16.98 -10.27
N LYS A 103 -8.24 17.97 -9.67
CA LYS A 103 -7.96 19.26 -10.31
C LYS A 103 -7.16 19.11 -11.60
N MET A 104 -6.12 18.28 -11.59
CA MET A 104 -5.31 17.98 -12.77
C MET A 104 -6.11 17.35 -13.92
N ALA A 105 -7.14 16.56 -13.59
CA ALA A 105 -8.00 15.95 -14.60
C ALA A 105 -8.99 16.95 -15.22
N ASN A 106 -9.42 17.95 -14.46
CA ASN A 106 -10.39 18.96 -14.89
C ASN A 106 -9.74 20.10 -15.71
N GLU A 107 -8.45 20.37 -15.55
CA GLU A 107 -7.73 21.46 -16.26
C GLU A 107 -7.30 21.11 -17.70
N GLN A 108 -7.51 19.87 -18.16
CA GLN A 108 -7.20 19.45 -19.52
C GLN A 108 -8.48 18.99 -20.25
N ASP A 109 -9.18 19.95 -20.84
CA ASP A 109 -10.31 19.78 -21.75
C ASP A 109 -9.92 18.92 -22.97
N GLU A 110 -10.51 17.71 -23.08
CA GLU A 110 -11.08 17.09 -24.30
C GLU A 110 -11.24 15.56 -24.20
N GLU A 111 -10.59 14.87 -23.24
CA GLU A 111 -10.69 13.40 -23.09
C GLU A 111 -11.49 12.99 -21.83
N LEU A 112 -12.69 13.58 -21.69
CA LEU A 112 -13.50 13.60 -20.46
C LEU A 112 -14.00 12.21 -19.99
N ASN A 113 -14.14 11.23 -20.88
CA ASN A 113 -14.70 9.92 -20.54
C ASN A 113 -13.66 8.90 -20.03
N SER A 114 -12.42 8.95 -20.54
CA SER A 114 -11.34 8.06 -20.09
C SER A 114 -10.77 8.49 -18.72
N LYS A 115 -10.71 9.81 -18.45
CA LYS A 115 -10.21 10.36 -17.17
C LYS A 115 -11.21 10.22 -16.01
N LYS A 116 -12.52 10.34 -16.29
CA LYS A 116 -13.58 10.00 -15.31
C LYS A 116 -13.54 8.53 -14.91
N ALA A 117 -13.27 7.63 -15.86
CA ALA A 117 -13.05 6.21 -15.57
C ALA A 117 -11.78 5.97 -14.75
N TYR A 118 -10.71 6.74 -14.97
CA TYR A 118 -9.48 6.68 -14.18
C TYR A 118 -9.66 7.18 -12.74
N ILE A 119 -10.38 8.28 -12.54
CA ILE A 119 -10.73 8.78 -11.20
C ILE A 119 -11.69 7.81 -10.49
N ALA A 120 -12.66 7.24 -11.19
CA ALA A 120 -13.53 6.19 -10.65
C ALA A 120 -12.77 4.91 -10.30
N ALA A 121 -11.73 4.55 -11.07
CA ALA A 121 -10.85 3.42 -10.78
C ALA A 121 -9.94 3.69 -9.58
N LEU A 122 -9.39 4.90 -9.44
CA LEU A 122 -8.60 5.31 -8.27
C LEU A 122 -9.47 5.43 -7.00
N GLY A 123 -10.67 6.00 -7.11
CA GLY A 123 -11.68 6.00 -6.05
C GLY A 123 -12.10 4.57 -5.70
N GLY A 124 -12.28 3.70 -6.69
CA GLY A 124 -12.53 2.26 -6.50
C GLY A 124 -11.41 1.54 -5.76
N CYS A 125 -10.14 1.85 -6.05
CA CYS A 125 -8.99 1.33 -5.32
C CYS A 125 -8.94 1.85 -3.87
N VAL A 126 -9.25 3.12 -3.62
CA VAL A 126 -9.30 3.67 -2.25
C VAL A 126 -10.49 3.10 -1.46
N MET A 127 -11.65 2.94 -2.10
CA MET A 127 -12.87 2.34 -1.52
C MET A 127 -12.74 0.85 -1.18
N GLN A 128 -11.86 0.11 -1.87
CA GLN A 128 -11.61 -1.31 -1.57
C GLN A 128 -10.65 -1.54 -0.39
N ILE A 129 -10.01 -0.48 0.12
CA ILE A 129 -8.94 -0.59 1.12
C ILE A 129 -9.37 -0.08 2.51
N ASP A 130 -10.16 1.00 2.61
CA ASP A 130 -10.56 1.60 3.90
C ASP A 130 -11.90 2.36 3.81
N GLU A 131 -12.96 1.81 4.42
CA GLU A 131 -14.32 2.39 4.41
C GLU A 131 -14.41 3.75 5.13
N ASP A 132 -13.63 3.96 6.20
CA ASP A 132 -13.64 5.22 6.94
C ASP A 132 -12.98 6.35 6.15
N LEU A 133 -11.93 6.03 5.40
CA LEU A 133 -11.27 6.97 4.51
C LEU A 133 -12.16 7.32 3.31
N ALA A 134 -12.86 6.34 2.73
CA ALA A 134 -13.83 6.58 1.66
C ALA A 134 -14.91 7.56 2.10
N LYS A 135 -15.51 7.32 3.28
CA LYS A 135 -16.51 8.20 3.87
C LYS A 135 -15.97 9.59 4.16
N TYR A 136 -14.77 9.71 4.71
CA TYR A 136 -14.14 11.01 4.97
C TYR A 136 -13.91 11.80 3.67
N ILE A 137 -13.48 11.14 2.59
CA ILE A 137 -13.31 11.74 1.27
C ILE A 137 -14.67 12.20 0.72
N GLU A 138 -15.72 11.40 0.81
CA GLU A 138 -17.07 11.79 0.37
C GLU A 138 -17.62 12.99 1.16
N GLU A 139 -17.42 13.02 2.48
CA GLU A 139 -17.95 14.08 3.35
C GLU A 139 -17.18 15.41 3.25
N ASN A 140 -15.88 15.36 2.89
CA ASN A 140 -15.01 16.54 2.93
C ASN A 140 -14.54 17.01 1.55
N ILE A 141 -14.91 16.34 0.46
CA ILE A 141 -14.59 16.75 -0.90
C ILE A 141 -15.84 17.25 -1.62
N VAL A 142 -15.82 18.54 -1.97
CA VAL A 142 -16.80 19.14 -2.87
C VAL A 142 -16.48 18.68 -4.30
N VAL A 143 -17.10 17.59 -4.73
CA VAL A 143 -17.28 17.31 -6.15
C VAL A 143 -18.50 18.10 -6.59
N ASP A 144 -18.32 19.11 -7.46
CA ASP A 144 -19.45 19.85 -8.02
C ASP A 144 -20.48 18.84 -8.56
N GLU A 145 -21.69 18.86 -8.00
CA GLU A 145 -22.76 17.92 -8.35
C GLU A 145 -22.96 17.89 -9.87
N TYR A 146 -22.70 16.74 -10.46
CA TYR A 146 -23.04 16.48 -11.85
C TYR A 146 -24.55 16.53 -12.01
N LYS A 147 -25.09 17.61 -12.61
CA LYS A 147 -26.45 17.63 -13.15
C LYS A 147 -26.41 17.05 -14.56
N PRO A 148 -26.98 15.85 -14.80
CA PRO A 148 -27.11 15.34 -16.15
C PRO A 148 -28.01 16.29 -16.93
N ASN A 149 -27.49 16.89 -18.01
CA ASN A 149 -28.31 17.61 -18.96
C ASN A 149 -29.21 16.60 -19.67
N ASN A 150 -30.41 16.35 -19.11
CA ASN A 150 -31.48 15.71 -19.85
C ASN A 150 -31.97 16.68 -20.94
N LYS A 151 -31.49 16.47 -22.16
CA LYS A 151 -32.21 16.89 -23.36
C LYS A 151 -32.40 15.66 -24.24
N PHE A 152 -33.67 15.27 -24.33
CA PHE A 152 -34.23 14.36 -25.33
C PHE A 152 -34.11 14.98 -26.74
#